data_AF-A0A8S9ZG53-F1
#
_entry.id   AF-A0A8S9ZG53-F1
#
_cell.length_a   1.000
_cell.length_b   1.000
_cell.length_c   1.000
_cell.angle_alpha   90.00
_cell.angle_beta   90.00
_cell.angle_gamma   90.00
#
_symmetry.space_group_name_H-M   'P 1'
#
loop_
_entity.id
_entity.type
_entity.pdbx_description
1 polymer ?
#
loop_
_entity_poly.entity_id
_entity_poly.type
_entity_poly.pdbx_seq_one_letter_code
_entity_poly.pdbx_strand_id
1 'polypeptide(L)'
;MLRIFRTFNNVLLDEFIEILDRLLRETRASHQRLASELVAGLISGSKFWKFEKREKLLNLLIPKLEQFLLEIPLESEKYWGLCFATIGICCEPKQVCWLIELFFQLITIPTEISSQLQKFYFFCRLYLLQSLLYQFKWRVPVEWKRLANFVID
;
A
#
# COMPACT_ATOMS: atom_id res chain seq x y z
N MET A 1 11.57 -9.65 6.24
CA MET A 1 11.84 -8.22 6.57
C MET A 1 11.19 -7.73 7.87
N LEU A 2 9.97 -8.14 8.24
CA LEU A 2 9.24 -7.67 9.44
C LEU A 2 10.06 -7.56 10.74
N ARG A 3 10.94 -8.54 11.00
CA ARG A 3 11.77 -8.56 12.21
C ARG A 3 12.84 -7.47 12.24
N ILE A 4 13.32 -7.01 11.06
CA ILE A 4 14.39 -6.01 10.98
C ILE A 4 13.90 -4.67 11.51
N PHE A 5 12.77 -4.16 11.00
CA PHE A 5 12.20 -2.89 11.45
C PHE A 5 11.60 -2.94 12.86
N ARG A 6 11.25 -4.13 13.34
CA ARG A 6 10.85 -4.33 14.74
C ARG A 6 12.04 -4.25 15.71
N THR A 7 13.18 -4.81 15.33
CA THR A 7 14.37 -4.90 16.19
C THR A 7 15.27 -3.67 16.09
N PHE A 8 15.54 -3.19 14.89
CA PHE A 8 16.45 -2.07 14.62
C PHE A 8 15.72 -0.73 14.44
N ASN A 9 14.38 -0.73 14.53
CA ASN A 9 13.55 0.48 14.45
C ASN A 9 13.88 1.28 13.18
N ASN A 10 14.03 2.60 13.30
CA ASN A 10 14.29 3.52 12.19
C ASN A 10 15.77 3.68 11.82
N VAL A 11 16.69 2.87 12.37
CA VAL A 11 18.14 3.06 12.14
C VAL A 11 18.51 2.91 10.66
N LEU A 12 17.87 1.98 9.96
CA LEU A 12 18.13 1.71 8.54
C LEU A 12 17.07 2.32 7.62
N LEU A 13 16.21 3.20 8.16
CA LEU A 13 15.03 3.67 7.43
C LEU A 13 15.42 4.39 6.15
N ASP A 14 16.41 5.27 6.22
CA ASP A 14 16.77 6.13 5.10
C ASP A 14 17.39 5.31 3.95
N GLU A 15 18.21 4.30 4.26
CA GLU A 15 18.78 3.35 3.29
C GLU A 15 17.71 2.47 2.64
N PHE A 16 16.75 1.96 3.43
CA PHE A 16 15.66 1.14 2.89
C PHE A 16 14.71 1.96 2.01
N ILE A 17 14.49 3.24 2.33
CA ILE A 17 13.69 4.14 1.49
C ILE A 17 14.41 4.44 0.17
N GLU A 18 15.74 4.62 0.18
CA GLU A 18 16.52 4.79 -1.04
C GLU A 18 16.46 3.54 -1.94
N ILE A 19 16.61 2.35 -1.35
CA ILE A 19 16.47 1.08 -2.07
C ILE A 19 15.06 0.97 -2.65
N LEU A 20 14.02 1.26 -1.86
CA LEU A 20 12.63 1.23 -2.33
C LEU A 20 12.43 2.16 -3.52
N ASP A 21 12.98 3.37 -3.49
CA ASP A 21 12.86 4.33 -4.59
C ASP A 21 13.46 3.82 -5.90
N ARG A 22 14.59 3.10 -5.82
CA ARG A 22 15.21 2.45 -6.99
C ARG A 22 14.33 1.30 -7.49
N LEU A 23 13.80 0.48 -6.59
CA LEU A 23 12.98 -0.68 -6.95
C LEU A 23 11.63 -0.29 -7.58
N LEU A 24 11.00 0.78 -7.10
CA LEU A 24 9.70 1.25 -7.64
C LEU A 24 9.80 1.73 -9.10
N ARG A 25 10.99 2.19 -9.53
CA ARG A 25 11.25 2.60 -10.93
C ARG A 25 11.47 1.43 -11.88
N GLU A 26 11.77 0.24 -11.36
CA GLU A 26 12.00 -0.94 -12.18
C GLU A 26 10.71 -1.73 -12.41
N THR A 27 10.43 -2.09 -13.67
CA THR A 27 9.24 -2.88 -14.04
C THR A 27 9.44 -4.39 -13.90
N ARG A 28 10.65 -4.84 -13.54
CA ARG A 28 10.98 -6.27 -13.41
C ARG A 28 10.20 -6.90 -12.26
N ALA A 29 9.55 -8.03 -12.54
CA ALA A 29 8.74 -8.76 -11.56
C ALA A 29 9.48 -9.10 -10.24
N SER A 30 10.78 -9.43 -10.30
CA SER A 30 11.59 -9.70 -9.11
C SER A 30 11.78 -8.46 -8.22
N HIS A 31 11.96 -7.29 -8.84
CA HIS A 31 12.19 -6.01 -8.15
C HIS A 31 10.87 -5.52 -7.53
N GLN A 32 9.77 -5.67 -8.25
CA GLN A 32 8.42 -5.37 -7.77
C GLN A 32 8.00 -6.27 -6.60
N ARG A 33 8.31 -7.56 -6.68
CA ARG A 33 8.12 -8.47 -5.55
C ARG A 33 8.91 -8.01 -4.32
N LEU A 34 10.20 -7.71 -4.50
CA LEU A 34 11.04 -7.22 -3.40
C LEU A 34 10.53 -5.91 -2.80
N ALA A 35 10.12 -4.96 -3.64
CA ALA A 35 9.52 -3.69 -3.21
C ALA A 35 8.27 -3.92 -2.36
N SER A 36 7.36 -4.78 -2.82
CA SER A 36 6.14 -5.12 -2.10
C SER A 36 6.42 -5.76 -0.72
N GLU A 37 7.41 -6.67 -0.64
CA GLU A 37 7.81 -7.30 0.62
C GLU A 37 8.48 -6.30 1.59
N LEU A 38 9.21 -5.32 1.04
CA LEU A 38 9.84 -4.25 1.80
C LEU A 38 8.79 -3.30 2.39
N VAL A 39 7.80 -2.89 1.59
CA VAL A 39 6.67 -2.05 2.05
C VAL A 39 5.85 -2.75 3.13
N ALA A 40 5.49 -4.03 2.92
CA ALA A 40 4.81 -4.82 3.95
C ALA A 40 5.66 -4.91 5.23
N GLY A 41 6.98 -5.13 5.08
CA GLY A 41 7.93 -5.16 6.18
C GLY A 41 8.01 -3.85 6.96
N LEU A 42 8.07 -2.71 6.27
CA LEU A 42 8.14 -1.38 6.85
C LEU A 42 6.88 -1.06 7.65
N ILE A 43 5.71 -1.13 6.99
CA ILE A 43 4.43 -0.72 7.58
C ILE A 43 4.08 -1.59 8.80
N SER A 44 4.25 -2.91 8.68
CA SER A 44 3.95 -3.83 9.76
C SER A 44 5.03 -3.87 10.84
N GLY A 45 6.29 -3.56 10.49
CA GLY A 45 7.39 -3.42 11.43
C GLY A 45 7.31 -2.12 12.25
N SER A 46 6.74 -1.06 11.69
CA SER A 46 6.60 0.25 12.34
C SER A 46 5.44 0.34 13.34
N LYS A 47 4.69 -0.74 13.55
CA LYS A 47 3.48 -0.72 14.41
C LYS A 47 3.74 -0.37 15.88
N PHE A 48 4.96 -0.61 16.37
CA PHE A 48 5.37 -0.29 17.74
C PHE A 48 6.30 0.94 17.81
N TRP A 49 6.46 1.67 16.70
CA TRP A 49 7.29 2.87 16.70
C TRP A 49 6.57 4.00 17.41
N LYS A 50 7.35 4.89 18.04
CA LYS A 50 6.83 6.15 18.58
C LYS A 50 6.28 7.02 17.44
N PHE A 51 5.33 7.89 17.77
CA PHE A 51 4.64 8.74 16.80
C PHE A 51 5.59 9.47 15.86
N GLU A 52 6.61 10.16 16.37
CA GLU A 52 7.61 10.92 15.57
C GLU A 52 8.31 10.05 14.51
N LYS A 53 8.70 8.82 14.87
CA LYS A 53 9.38 7.89 13.94
C LYS A 53 8.43 7.38 12.88
N ARG A 54 7.19 7.12 13.27
CA ARG A 54 6.13 6.67 12.36
C ARG A 54 5.74 7.79 11.40
N GLU A 55 5.65 9.02 11.88
CA GLU A 55 5.39 10.20 11.06
C GLU A 55 6.51 10.40 10.03
N LYS A 56 7.79 10.31 10.43
CA LYS A 56 8.92 10.34 9.49
C LYS A 56 8.79 9.26 8.41
N LEU A 57 8.46 8.02 8.78
CA LEU A 57 8.24 6.93 7.82
C LEU A 57 7.11 7.24 6.85
N LEU A 58 5.95 7.67 7.36
CA LEU A 58 4.78 7.96 6.54
C LEU A 58 5.03 9.11 5.57
N ASN A 59 5.69 10.18 6.02
CA ASN A 59 6.07 11.31 5.18
C ASN A 59 6.98 10.92 4.00
N LEU A 60 7.83 9.91 4.19
CA LEU A 60 8.69 9.38 3.13
C LEU A 60 7.99 8.36 2.22
N LEU A 61 7.10 7.54 2.80
CA LEU A 61 6.51 6.40 2.12
C LEU A 61 5.25 6.75 1.33
N ILE A 62 4.36 7.58 1.88
CA ILE A 62 3.08 7.96 1.27
C ILE A 62 3.27 8.51 -0.15
N PRO A 63 4.07 9.57 -0.40
CA PRO A 63 4.17 10.14 -1.75
C PRO A 63 4.73 9.15 -2.78
N LYS A 64 5.62 8.24 -2.35
CA LYS A 64 6.19 7.20 -3.22
C LYS A 64 5.15 6.16 -3.59
N LEU A 65 4.32 5.74 -2.63
CA LEU A 65 3.23 4.80 -2.88
C LEU A 65 2.14 5.43 -3.73
N GLU A 66 1.79 6.70 -3.50
CA GLU A 66 0.81 7.43 -4.32
C GLU A 66 1.23 7.43 -5.79
N GLN A 67 2.46 7.88 -6.06
CA GLN A 67 2.99 7.93 -7.43
C GLN A 67 3.01 6.54 -8.09
N PHE A 68 3.45 5.52 -7.35
CA PHE A 68 3.53 4.16 -7.88
C PHE A 68 2.15 3.54 -8.13
N LEU A 69 1.19 3.71 -7.22
CA LEU A 69 -0.15 3.12 -7.31
C LEU A 69 -1.03 3.81 -8.37
N LEU A 70 -0.67 5.03 -8.79
CA LEU A 70 -1.29 5.67 -9.95
C LEU A 70 -0.99 4.91 -11.25
N GLU A 71 0.22 4.38 -11.40
CA GLU A 71 0.68 3.71 -12.63
C GLU A 71 1.19 2.29 -12.32
N ILE A 72 0.38 1.49 -11.63
CA ILE A 72 0.80 0.15 -11.22
C ILE A 72 0.94 -0.79 -12.44
N PRO A 73 2.10 -1.45 -12.64
CA PRO A 73 2.25 -2.41 -13.73
C PRO A 73 1.31 -3.62 -13.53
N LEU A 74 0.61 -4.05 -14.58
CA LEU A 74 -0.32 -5.18 -14.58
C LEU A 74 0.29 -6.45 -13.94
N GLU A 75 1.52 -6.77 -14.31
CA GLU A 75 2.21 -7.97 -13.82
C GLU A 75 2.53 -7.94 -12.31
N SER A 76 2.47 -6.74 -11.71
CA SER A 76 2.84 -6.49 -10.32
C SER A 76 1.66 -6.54 -9.36
N GLU A 77 0.42 -6.41 -9.86
CA GLU A 77 -0.81 -6.35 -9.07
C GLU A 77 -0.88 -7.47 -8.01
N LYS A 78 -0.57 -8.70 -8.40
CA LYS A 78 -0.61 -9.88 -7.50
C LYS A 78 0.34 -9.77 -6.30
N TYR A 79 1.53 -9.19 -6.49
CA TYR A 79 2.52 -9.05 -5.41
C TYR A 79 2.08 -7.96 -4.44
N TRP A 80 1.54 -6.86 -4.97
CA TRP A 80 1.02 -5.76 -4.18
C TRP A 80 -0.27 -6.16 -3.44
N GLY A 81 -1.16 -6.94 -4.05
CA GLY A 81 -2.33 -7.51 -3.38
C GLY A 81 -1.94 -8.37 -2.18
N LEU A 82 -0.94 -9.25 -2.34
CA LEU A 82 -0.39 -10.03 -1.24
C LEU A 82 0.28 -9.15 -0.16
N CYS A 83 1.00 -8.10 -0.56
CA CYS A 83 1.59 -7.13 0.36
C CYS A 83 0.53 -6.47 1.25
N PHE A 84 -0.54 -5.92 0.66
CA PHE A 84 -1.61 -5.27 1.41
C PHE A 84 -2.41 -6.25 2.26
N ALA A 85 -2.65 -7.46 1.77
CA ALA A 85 -3.21 -8.54 2.60
C ALA A 85 -2.29 -8.85 3.81
N THR A 86 -0.98 -8.95 3.60
CA THR A 86 -0.02 -9.20 4.68
C THR A 86 -0.04 -8.07 5.72
N ILE A 87 -0.14 -6.82 5.28
CA ILE A 87 -0.29 -5.65 6.16
C ILE A 87 -1.58 -5.78 6.98
N GLY A 88 -2.70 -6.15 6.35
CA GLY A 88 -3.98 -6.34 7.02
C GLY A 88 -3.99 -7.46 8.07
N ILE A 89 -3.17 -8.50 7.87
CA ILE A 89 -2.97 -9.57 8.87
C ILE A 89 -2.13 -9.08 10.05
N CYS A 90 -1.13 -8.23 9.80
CA CYS A 90 -0.12 -7.86 10.80
C CYS A 90 -0.44 -6.61 11.62
N CYS A 91 -1.35 -5.76 11.12
CA CYS A 91 -1.71 -4.46 11.66
C CYS A 91 -3.20 -4.38 12.02
N GLU A 92 -3.55 -3.44 12.89
CA GLU A 92 -4.96 -3.12 13.15
C GLU A 92 -5.48 -2.06 12.17
N PRO A 93 -6.79 -2.03 11.85
CA PRO A 93 -7.38 -1.03 10.95
C PRO A 93 -7.02 0.40 11.35
N LYS A 94 -7.05 0.73 12.65
CA LYS A 94 -6.69 2.05 13.18
C LYS A 94 -5.22 2.44 12.91
N GLN A 95 -4.32 1.46 12.81
CA GLN A 95 -2.90 1.68 12.53
C GLN A 95 -2.63 1.88 11.03
N VAL A 96 -3.55 1.47 10.16
CA VAL A 96 -3.41 1.65 8.71
C VAL A 96 -4.56 2.42 8.09
N CYS A 97 -5.29 3.19 8.91
CA CYS A 97 -6.37 4.05 8.45
C CYS A 97 -5.89 5.01 7.35
N TRP A 98 -4.68 5.57 7.51
CA TRP A 98 -4.02 6.39 6.50
C TRP A 98 -3.92 5.69 5.14
N LEU A 99 -3.65 4.38 5.12
CA LEU A 99 -3.51 3.59 3.90
C LEU A 99 -4.87 3.33 3.25
N ILE A 100 -5.91 3.09 4.07
CA ILE A 100 -7.28 2.94 3.59
C ILE A 100 -7.75 4.24 2.91
N GLU A 101 -7.54 5.39 3.57
CA GLU A 101 -7.89 6.69 3.00
C GLU A 101 -7.08 7.00 1.74
N LEU A 102 -5.78 6.64 1.72
CA LEU A 102 -4.94 6.75 0.53
C LEU A 102 -5.57 6.05 -0.67
N PHE A 103 -6.02 4.80 -0.50
CA PHE A 103 -6.67 4.06 -1.59
C PHE A 103 -7.96 4.72 -2.05
N PHE A 104 -8.82 5.18 -1.13
CA PHE A 104 -10.04 5.88 -1.52
C PHE A 104 -9.76 7.17 -2.29
N GLN A 105 -8.71 7.91 -1.92
CA GLN A 105 -8.26 9.08 -2.67
C GLN A 105 -7.80 8.67 -4.08
N LEU A 106 -6.94 7.64 -4.19
CA LEU A 106 -6.42 7.15 -5.47
C LEU A 106 -7.48 6.57 -6.41
N ILE A 107 -8.56 6.00 -5.87
CA ILE A 107 -9.70 5.50 -6.65
C ILE A 107 -10.50 6.68 -7.26
N THR A 108 -10.59 7.79 -6.54
CA THR A 108 -11.36 8.98 -6.96
C THR A 108 -10.62 9.82 -7.99
N ILE A 109 -9.28 9.73 -8.06
CA ILE A 109 -8.46 10.50 -9.01
C ILE A 109 -8.64 9.92 -10.43
N PRO A 110 -9.22 10.69 -11.37
CA PRO A 110 -9.28 10.28 -12.76
C PRO A 110 -7.86 10.27 -13.34
N THR A 111 -7.44 9.13 -13.88
CA THR A 111 -6.13 9.01 -14.54
C THR A 111 -6.27 9.50 -15.98
N GLU A 112 -5.47 10.50 -16.39
CA GLU A 112 -5.51 11.13 -17.72
C GLU A 112 -4.90 10.21 -18.80
N ILE A 113 -5.47 9.02 -18.99
CA ILE A 113 -4.98 8.03 -19.95
C ILE A 113 -6.18 7.52 -20.77
N SER A 114 -5.91 6.82 -21.88
CA SER A 114 -6.93 6.16 -22.70
C SER A 114 -8.00 5.46 -21.84
N SER A 115 -9.26 5.52 -22.29
CA SER A 115 -10.43 5.06 -21.54
C SER A 115 -10.36 3.60 -21.06
N GLN A 116 -9.61 2.73 -21.76
CA GLN A 116 -9.42 1.33 -21.37
C GLN A 116 -8.38 1.17 -20.24
N LEU A 117 -7.25 1.89 -20.32
CA LEU A 117 -6.20 1.83 -19.30
C LEU A 117 -6.67 2.49 -18.00
N GLN A 118 -7.47 3.55 -18.10
CA GLN A 118 -8.09 4.20 -16.94
C GLN A 118 -8.99 3.23 -16.16
N LYS A 119 -9.84 2.46 -16.86
CA LYS A 119 -10.69 1.42 -16.24
C LYS A 119 -9.83 0.35 -15.57
N PHE A 120 -8.77 -0.09 -16.23
CA PHE A 120 -7.85 -1.08 -15.68
C PHE A 120 -7.24 -0.62 -14.34
N TYR A 121 -6.66 0.58 -14.29
CA TYR A 121 -6.07 1.11 -13.07
C TYR A 121 -7.10 1.29 -11.94
N PHE A 122 -8.33 1.70 -12.29
CA PHE A 122 -9.43 1.77 -11.33
C PHE A 122 -9.73 0.40 -10.69
N PHE A 123 -9.89 -0.65 -11.51
CA PHE A 123 -10.14 -2.01 -11.00
C PHE A 123 -8.96 -2.56 -10.20
N CYS A 124 -7.72 -2.30 -10.61
CA CYS A 124 -6.53 -2.68 -9.84
C CYS A 124 -6.54 -2.06 -8.45
N ARG A 125 -6.76 -0.74 -8.34
CA ARG A 125 -6.77 -0.05 -7.04
C ARG A 125 -7.91 -0.55 -6.15
N LEU A 126 -9.07 -0.84 -6.73
CA LEU A 126 -10.18 -1.48 -6.02
C LEU A 126 -9.80 -2.87 -5.51
N TYR A 127 -9.15 -3.70 -6.34
CA TYR A 127 -8.69 -5.04 -5.95
C TYR A 127 -7.65 -4.98 -4.81
N LEU A 128 -6.70 -4.05 -4.88
CA LEU A 128 -5.69 -3.85 -3.83
C LEU A 128 -6.34 -3.41 -2.50
N LEU A 129 -7.28 -2.46 -2.55
CA LEU A 129 -8.04 -2.03 -1.39
C LEU A 129 -8.87 -3.18 -0.81
N GLN A 130 -9.56 -3.94 -1.65
CA GLN A 130 -10.34 -5.11 -1.24
C GLN A 130 -9.44 -6.15 -0.56
N SER A 131 -8.23 -6.37 -1.08
CA SER A 131 -7.25 -7.30 -0.49
C SER A 131 -6.87 -6.91 0.94
N LEU A 132 -6.79 -5.62 1.23
CA LEU A 132 -6.57 -5.09 2.58
C LEU A 132 -7.81 -5.26 3.47
N LEU A 133 -8.98 -4.77 3.01
CA LEU A 133 -10.23 -4.78 3.79
C LEU A 133 -10.72 -6.20 4.12
N TYR A 134 -10.48 -7.15 3.22
CA TYR A 134 -10.81 -8.56 3.43
C TYR A 134 -10.18 -9.14 4.69
N GLN A 135 -8.95 -8.72 5.03
CA GLN A 135 -8.27 -9.19 6.23
C GLN A 135 -8.86 -8.62 7.51
N PHE A 136 -9.42 -7.40 7.45
CA PHE A 136 -10.10 -6.77 8.57
C PHE A 136 -11.52 -7.31 8.80
N LYS A 137 -12.13 -7.96 7.80
CA LYS A 137 -13.45 -8.59 7.89
C LYS A 137 -14.49 -7.59 8.41
N TRP A 138 -15.21 -7.96 9.47
CA TRP A 138 -16.27 -7.19 10.10
C TRP A 138 -15.81 -5.94 10.87
N ARG A 139 -14.49 -5.73 11.03
CA ARG A 139 -13.94 -4.63 11.83
C ARG A 139 -14.02 -3.26 11.13
N VAL A 140 -14.35 -3.24 9.83
CA VAL A 140 -14.36 -2.05 8.97
C VAL A 140 -15.66 -1.95 8.14
N PRO A 141 -16.85 -1.95 8.78
CA PRO A 141 -18.13 -1.99 8.07
C PRO A 141 -18.41 -0.71 7.27
N VAL A 142 -17.89 0.44 7.72
CA VAL A 142 -18.10 1.74 7.06
C VAL A 142 -17.32 1.79 5.75
N GLU A 143 -16.10 1.27 5.77
CA GLU A 143 -15.18 1.19 4.64
C GLU A 143 -15.71 0.21 3.59
N TRP A 144 -16.29 -0.93 4.00
CA TRP A 144 -17.01 -1.82 3.08
C TRP A 144 -18.19 -1.14 2.41
N LYS A 145 -18.98 -0.35 3.14
CA LYS A 145 -20.08 0.42 2.57
C LYS A 145 -19.57 1.46 1.55
N ARG A 146 -18.49 2.17 1.88
CA ARG A 146 -17.84 3.12 0.95
C ARG A 146 -17.39 2.42 -0.32
N LEU A 147 -16.75 1.26 -0.21
CA LEU A 147 -16.31 0.47 -1.38
C LEU A 147 -17.50 0.01 -2.23
N ALA A 148 -18.59 -0.45 -1.61
CA ALA A 148 -19.77 -0.92 -2.32
C ALA A 148 -20.39 0.18 -3.22
N ASN A 149 -20.38 1.44 -2.77
CA ASN A 149 -20.88 2.55 -3.58
C ASN A 149 -20.12 2.72 -4.91
N PHE A 150 -18.84 2.36 -4.98
CA PHE A 150 -18.05 2.46 -6.22
C PHE A 150 -18.30 1.32 -7.23
N VAL A 151 -19.02 0.27 -6.82
CA VAL A 151 -19.24 -0.95 -7.63
C VAL A 151 -20.71 -1.07 -8.07
N ILE A 152 -21.63 -0.45 -7.33
CA ILE A 152 -23.08 -0.57 -7.54
C ILE A 152 -23.64 0.57 -8.42
N ASP A 153 -22.90 1.67 -8.56
CA ASP A 153 -23.19 2.77 -9.51
C ASP A 153 -22.54 2.51 -10.88
#